data_AF-A0A9P0CY98-F1
#
_entry.id   AF-A0A9P0CY98-F1
#
_cell.length_a   1.000
_cell.length_b   1.000
_cell.length_c   1.000
_cell.angle_alpha   90.00
_cell.angle_beta   90.00
_cell.angle_gamma   90.00
#
_symmetry.space_group_name_H-M   'P 1'
#
loop_
_entity.id
_entity.type
_entity.pdbx_description
1 polymer ?
#
loop_
_entity_poly.entity_id
_entity_poly.type
_entity_poly.pdbx_seq_one_letter_code
_entity_poly.pdbx_strand_id
1 'polypeptide(L)'
;MQRDIFGRMLGISLGHKVDIKKVLSFPLTPLPTYMCHADGTICKTDKAQLVKIIEKTMEDNINEHPLCFVIAILDDFFMLHQMKEIPQTFNGLSKKVLTMITQFKANRIDIIFYQYFTPSIKDCERTRRDESASPVSIGPNQIRPHNFTAQHKNIQFKEALVKFFY
;
A
#
# COMPACT_ATOMS: atom_id res chain seq x y z
N MET A 1 15.06 20.31 -10.66
CA MET A 1 15.98 20.25 -11.82
C MET A 1 17.41 20.33 -11.30
N GLN A 2 18.08 19.18 -11.18
CA GLN A 2 19.43 19.05 -10.61
C GLN A 2 20.43 19.48 -11.69
N ARG A 3 20.75 20.79 -11.73
CA ARG A 3 21.46 21.43 -12.86
C ARG A 3 22.91 21.00 -13.08
N ASP A 4 23.50 20.16 -12.23
CA ASP A 4 24.93 19.84 -12.34
C ASP A 4 25.28 18.40 -11.94
N ILE A 5 24.63 17.43 -12.57
CA ILE A 5 25.01 16.00 -12.44
C ILE A 5 26.38 15.77 -13.09
N PHE A 6 26.65 16.45 -14.20
CA PHE A 6 27.88 16.27 -14.96
C PHE A 6 29.11 16.80 -14.20
N GLY A 7 29.05 18.00 -13.61
CA GLY A 7 30.15 18.55 -12.81
C GLY A 7 30.46 17.72 -11.57
N ARG A 8 29.43 17.17 -10.90
CA ARG A 8 29.61 16.24 -9.79
C ARG A 8 30.26 14.93 -10.21
N MET A 9 29.82 14.36 -11.34
CA MET A 9 30.38 13.14 -11.89
C MET A 9 31.86 13.33 -12.28
N LEU A 10 32.18 14.48 -12.87
CA LEU A 10 33.56 14.86 -13.19
C LEU A 10 34.41 14.99 -11.91
N GLY A 11 33.92 15.69 -10.89
CA GLY A 11 34.60 15.81 -9.60
C GLY A 11 34.87 14.48 -8.91
N ILE A 12 33.89 13.56 -8.92
CA ILE A 12 34.05 12.21 -8.36
C ILE A 12 35.10 11.41 -9.15
N SER A 13 35.10 11.53 -10.49
CA SER A 13 36.04 10.80 -11.34
C SER A 13 37.50 11.22 -11.14
N LEU A 14 37.73 12.50 -10.85
CA LEU A 14 39.05 13.04 -10.52
C LEU A 14 39.58 12.48 -9.19
N GLY A 15 38.70 12.25 -8.21
CA GLY A 15 39.08 11.72 -6.90
C GLY A 15 39.13 10.19 -6.79
N HIS A 16 38.31 9.47 -7.56
CA HIS A 16 38.05 8.03 -7.34
C HIS A 16 38.43 7.13 -8.53
N LYS A 17 39.17 7.63 -9.54
CA LYS A 17 39.54 6.89 -10.78
C LYS A 17 38.33 6.19 -11.44
N VAL A 18 37.20 6.88 -11.51
CA VAL A 18 35.99 6.35 -12.17
C VAL A 18 36.16 6.46 -13.68
N ASP A 19 35.94 5.36 -14.40
CA ASP A 19 35.93 5.34 -15.86
C ASP A 19 34.68 6.05 -16.41
N ILE A 20 34.83 7.35 -16.69
CA ILE A 20 33.77 8.18 -17.26
C ILE A 20 33.27 7.66 -18.61
N LYS A 21 34.14 7.03 -19.41
CA LYS A 21 33.74 6.49 -20.72
C LYS A 21 32.73 5.36 -20.55
N LYS A 22 32.94 4.50 -19.55
CA LYS A 22 31.99 3.44 -19.18
C LYS A 22 30.73 3.98 -18.51
N VAL A 23 30.83 5.04 -17.72
CA VAL A 23 29.64 5.65 -17.10
C VAL A 23 28.73 6.29 -18.16
N LEU A 24 29.31 6.94 -19.16
CA LEU A 24 28.60 7.54 -20.29
C LEU A 24 28.01 6.52 -21.28
N SER A 25 28.37 5.23 -21.18
CA SER A 25 27.71 4.19 -21.98
C SER A 25 26.34 3.78 -21.43
N PHE A 26 25.95 4.28 -20.26
CA PHE A 26 24.63 4.07 -19.69
C PHE A 26 23.84 5.39 -19.68
N PRO A 27 22.50 5.36 -19.85
CA PRO A 27 21.69 6.55 -19.79
C PRO A 27 21.87 7.26 -18.44
N LEU A 28 22.40 8.49 -18.47
CA LEU A 28 22.57 9.34 -17.29
C LEU A 28 21.27 10.03 -16.86
N THR A 29 20.15 9.64 -17.46
CA THR A 29 18.84 10.15 -17.07
C THR A 29 18.53 9.61 -15.67
N PRO A 30 18.03 10.44 -14.74
CA PRO A 30 17.72 10.01 -13.38
C PRO A 30 16.65 8.89 -13.34
N LEU A 31 15.94 8.71 -14.45
CA LEU A 31 14.98 7.65 -14.68
C LEU A 31 15.12 7.13 -16.13
N PRO A 32 14.92 5.84 -16.39
CA PRO A 32 14.86 5.31 -17.74
C PRO A 32 13.79 6.03 -18.59
N THR A 33 14.02 6.19 -19.89
CA THR A 33 13.09 6.87 -20.81
C THR A 33 11.73 6.18 -20.93
N TYR A 34 11.60 4.90 -20.56
CA TYR A 34 10.29 4.24 -20.46
C TYR A 34 9.49 4.66 -19.22
N MET A 35 10.14 5.28 -18.22
CA MET A 35 9.51 5.77 -16.98
C MET A 35 9.26 7.28 -17.00
N CYS A 36 9.64 7.99 -18.07
CA CYS A 36 9.52 9.43 -18.18
C CYS A 36 9.13 9.87 -19.59
N HIS A 37 8.30 10.91 -19.68
CA HIS A 37 8.05 11.62 -20.91
C HIS A 37 9.33 12.36 -21.37
N ALA A 38 9.38 12.76 -22.64
CA ALA A 38 10.53 13.44 -23.24
C ALA A 38 10.87 14.79 -22.56
N ASP A 39 9.92 15.38 -21.84
CA ASP A 39 10.10 16.59 -21.03
C ASP A 39 10.67 16.33 -19.63
N GLY A 40 10.95 15.07 -19.30
CA GLY A 40 11.48 14.65 -17.99
C GLY A 40 10.42 14.48 -16.90
N THR A 41 9.13 14.61 -17.23
CA THR A 41 8.05 14.27 -16.29
C THR A 41 7.89 12.75 -16.19
N ILE A 42 7.58 12.23 -15.01
CA ILE A 42 7.44 10.78 -14.79
C ILE A 42 6.17 10.29 -15.50
N CYS A 43 6.28 9.19 -16.26
CA CYS A 43 5.15 8.46 -16.80
C CYS A 43 4.33 7.87 -15.65
N LYS A 44 3.43 8.67 -15.10
CA LYS A 44 2.46 8.24 -14.09
C LYS A 44 1.21 7.79 -14.84
N THR A 45 1.06 6.48 -15.04
CA THR A 45 -0.25 5.94 -15.39
C THR A 45 -1.13 6.10 -14.16
N ASP A 46 -2.04 7.06 -14.20
CA ASP A 46 -3.03 7.21 -13.14
C ASP A 46 -3.91 5.97 -13.13
N LYS A 47 -3.80 5.15 -12.08
CA LYS A 47 -4.65 3.96 -11.89
C LYS A 47 -6.14 4.31 -11.93
N ALA A 48 -6.52 5.52 -11.53
CA ALA A 48 -7.89 5.98 -11.61
C ALA A 48 -8.37 6.19 -13.05
N GLN A 49 -7.49 6.47 -14.01
CA GLN A 49 -7.87 6.54 -15.42
C GLN A 49 -8.25 5.18 -15.98
N LEU A 50 -7.58 4.10 -15.56
CA LEU A 50 -7.94 2.75 -15.97
C LEU A 50 -9.36 2.39 -15.51
N VAL A 51 -9.70 2.71 -14.26
CA VAL A 51 -11.05 2.50 -13.71
C VAL A 51 -12.09 3.25 -14.53
N LYS A 52 -11.85 4.54 -14.83
CA LYS A 52 -12.74 5.36 -15.66
C LYS A 52 -12.93 4.80 -17.07
N ILE A 53 -11.88 4.26 -17.68
CA ILE A 53 -11.95 3.66 -19.02
C ILE A 53 -12.78 2.37 -18.97
N ILE A 54 -12.60 1.55 -17.94
CA ILE A 54 -13.39 0.32 -17.74
C ILE A 54 -14.86 0.69 -17.51
N GLU A 55 -15.15 1.64 -16.60
CA GLU A 55 -16.50 2.13 -16.32
C GLU A 55 -17.19 2.61 -17.61
N LYS A 56 -16.52 3.44 -18.41
CA LYS A 56 -17.03 3.91 -19.70
C LYS A 56 -17.30 2.78 -20.69
N THR A 57 -16.44 1.77 -20.74
CA THR A 57 -16.61 0.60 -21.64
C THR A 57 -17.76 -0.31 -21.18
N MET A 58 -18.08 -0.30 -19.88
CA MET A 58 -19.17 -1.07 -19.29
C MET A 58 -20.52 -0.34 -19.39
N GLU A 59 -20.55 0.99 -19.31
CA GLU A 59 -21.76 1.80 -19.55
C GLU A 59 -22.38 1.52 -20.93
N ASP A 60 -21.55 1.24 -21.95
CA ASP A 60 -22.01 0.89 -23.30
C ASP A 60 -22.59 -0.55 -23.41
N ASN A 61 -22.38 -1.42 -22.42
CA ASN A 61 -22.67 -2.87 -22.52
C ASN A 61 -23.54 -3.45 -21.39
N ILE A 62 -23.92 -2.66 -20.38
CA ILE A 62 -24.68 -3.17 -19.22
C ILE A 62 -26.06 -2.50 -19.16
N ASN A 63 -27.09 -3.21 -19.60
CA ASN A 63 -28.48 -2.77 -19.46
C ASN A 63 -29.07 -3.01 -18.06
N GLU A 64 -28.45 -3.84 -17.23
CA GLU A 64 -28.93 -4.15 -15.87
C GLU A 64 -27.78 -4.36 -14.87
N HIS A 65 -27.82 -3.66 -13.74
CA HIS A 65 -26.90 -3.91 -12.64
C HIS A 65 -27.20 -5.27 -12.00
N PRO A 66 -26.18 -6.07 -11.63
CA PRO A 66 -26.40 -7.34 -10.94
C PRO A 66 -27.14 -7.08 -9.62
N LEU A 67 -28.31 -7.72 -9.46
CA LEU A 67 -29.20 -7.59 -8.30
C LEU A 67 -28.57 -8.04 -6.97
N CYS A 68 -27.51 -8.85 -7.03
CA CYS A 68 -26.84 -9.42 -5.87
C CYS A 68 -25.36 -9.70 -6.18
N PHE A 69 -24.49 -9.42 -5.22
CA PHE A 69 -23.09 -9.83 -5.27
C PHE A 69 -22.98 -11.26 -4.73
N VAL A 70 -22.55 -12.21 -5.55
CA VAL A 70 -22.34 -13.60 -5.08
C VAL A 70 -21.18 -13.66 -4.08
N ILE A 71 -20.15 -12.85 -4.29
CA ILE A 71 -18.93 -12.79 -3.47
C ILE A 71 -18.56 -11.33 -3.22
N ALA A 72 -18.26 -10.99 -1.96
CA ALA A 72 -17.64 -9.72 -1.59
C ALA A 72 -16.21 -9.97 -1.11
N ILE A 73 -15.23 -9.31 -1.73
CA ILE A 73 -13.81 -9.38 -1.34
C ILE A 73 -13.45 -8.04 -0.67
N LEU A 74 -13.06 -8.09 0.59
CA LEU A 74 -12.81 -6.90 1.41
C LEU A 74 -11.34 -6.81 1.80
N ASP A 75 -10.73 -5.63 1.59
CA ASP A 75 -9.44 -5.27 2.17
C ASP A 75 -9.66 -4.88 3.64
N ASP A 76 -9.05 -5.65 4.55
CA ASP A 76 -9.26 -5.56 5.98
C ASP A 76 -8.77 -4.23 6.57
N PHE A 77 -7.55 -3.80 6.20
CA PHE A 77 -6.94 -2.60 6.75
C PHE A 77 -7.58 -1.36 6.18
N PHE A 78 -8.07 -1.43 4.95
CA PHE A 78 -8.91 -0.38 4.40
C PHE A 78 -10.22 -0.24 5.17
N MET A 79 -10.90 -1.37 5.46
CA MET A 79 -12.13 -1.35 6.25
C MET A 79 -11.89 -0.78 7.66
N LEU A 80 -10.82 -1.20 8.34
CA LEU A 80 -10.40 -0.66 9.64
C LEU A 80 -10.10 0.85 9.55
N HIS A 81 -9.48 1.31 8.47
CA HIS A 81 -9.19 2.72 8.28
C HIS A 81 -10.46 3.56 8.09
N GLN A 82 -11.49 3.02 7.44
CA GLN A 82 -12.77 3.72 7.24
C GLN A 82 -13.64 3.81 8.50
N MET A 83 -13.28 3.13 9.59
CA MET A 83 -14.05 3.17 10.84
C MET A 83 -13.95 4.54 11.50
N LYS A 84 -15.06 5.29 11.51
CA LYS A 84 -15.16 6.59 12.20
C LYS A 84 -15.05 6.45 13.72
N GLU A 85 -15.67 5.41 14.27
CA GLU A 85 -15.70 5.13 15.71
C GLU A 85 -15.06 3.78 15.98
N ILE A 86 -13.88 3.81 16.59
CA ILE A 86 -13.11 2.62 16.92
C ILE A 86 -13.41 2.26 18.39
N PRO A 87 -14.01 1.08 18.68
CA PRO A 87 -14.33 0.66 20.05
C PRO A 87 -13.11 0.64 20.96
N GLN A 88 -13.31 0.85 22.27
CA GLN A 88 -12.20 0.97 23.23
C GLN A 88 -11.44 -0.34 23.46
N THR A 89 -12.08 -1.49 23.28
CA THR A 89 -11.48 -2.82 23.48
C THR A 89 -11.39 -3.58 22.17
N PHE A 90 -10.45 -4.52 22.08
CA PHE A 90 -10.33 -5.39 20.90
C PHE A 90 -11.55 -6.31 20.71
N ASN A 91 -12.20 -6.76 21.78
CA ASN A 91 -13.49 -7.45 21.69
C ASN A 91 -14.61 -6.55 21.14
N GLY A 92 -14.62 -5.26 21.51
CA GLY A 92 -15.51 -4.30 20.88
C GLY A 92 -15.21 -4.14 19.39
N LEU A 93 -13.92 -4.09 19.03
CA LEU A 93 -13.46 -3.98 17.65
C LEU A 93 -13.90 -5.19 16.80
N SER A 94 -13.71 -6.42 17.28
CA SER A 94 -14.13 -7.62 16.54
C SER A 94 -15.64 -7.66 16.30
N LYS A 95 -16.45 -7.30 17.30
CA LYS A 95 -17.92 -7.18 17.14
C LYS A 95 -18.28 -6.13 16.09
N LYS A 96 -17.62 -4.97 16.12
CA LYS A 96 -17.87 -3.88 15.18
C LYS A 96 -17.48 -4.27 13.75
N VAL A 97 -16.32 -4.90 13.58
CA VAL A 97 -15.85 -5.52 12.31
C VAL A 97 -16.91 -6.50 11.80
N LEU A 98 -17.37 -7.44 12.62
CA LEU A 98 -18.38 -8.41 12.25
C LEU A 98 -19.69 -7.73 11.80
N THR A 99 -20.15 -6.71 12.51
CA THR A 99 -21.33 -5.92 12.11
C THR A 99 -21.15 -5.23 10.75
N MET A 100 -19.96 -4.71 10.44
CA MET A 100 -19.70 -4.11 9.12
C MET A 100 -19.72 -5.16 8.01
N ILE A 101 -19.16 -6.34 8.27
CA ILE A 101 -19.13 -7.44 7.30
C ILE A 101 -20.55 -7.95 7.02
N THR A 102 -21.38 -8.11 8.04
CA THR A 102 -22.76 -8.62 7.86
C THR A 102 -23.71 -7.64 7.16
N GLN A 103 -23.30 -6.39 6.92
CA GLN A 103 -24.06 -5.44 6.11
C GLN A 103 -23.98 -5.73 4.60
N PHE A 104 -22.95 -6.46 4.15
CA PHE A 104 -22.84 -6.85 2.76
C PHE A 104 -23.85 -7.94 2.43
N LYS A 105 -24.75 -7.67 1.47
CA LYS A 105 -25.71 -8.65 0.93
C LYS A 105 -25.01 -9.58 -0.07
N ALA A 106 -24.01 -10.32 0.39
CA ALA A 106 -23.29 -11.29 -0.41
C ALA A 106 -23.38 -12.70 0.19
N ASN A 107 -23.44 -13.71 -0.68
CA ASN A 107 -23.53 -15.12 -0.24
C ASN A 107 -22.22 -15.60 0.41
N ARG A 108 -21.09 -15.00 0.01
CA ARG A 108 -19.77 -15.25 0.56
C ARG A 108 -19.03 -13.94 0.74
N ILE A 109 -18.34 -13.79 1.87
CA ILE A 109 -17.50 -12.64 2.14
C ILE A 109 -16.09 -13.14 2.47
N ASP A 110 -15.12 -12.75 1.64
CA ASP A 110 -13.71 -13.06 1.82
C ASP A 110 -13.00 -11.79 2.33
N ILE A 111 -12.43 -11.88 3.53
CA ILE A 111 -11.66 -10.79 4.15
C ILE A 111 -10.18 -11.09 3.94
N ILE A 112 -9.49 -10.21 3.23
CA ILE A 112 -8.11 -10.43 2.83
C ILE A 112 -7.20 -9.60 3.72
N PHE A 113 -6.42 -10.30 4.54
CA PHE A 113 -5.37 -9.73 5.37
C PHE A 113 -4.03 -9.76 4.62
N TYR A 114 -3.30 -8.64 4.64
CA TYR A 114 -1.95 -8.62 4.10
C TYR A 114 -1.00 -9.47 4.94
N GLN A 115 -0.30 -10.40 4.28
CA GLN A 115 0.82 -11.13 4.89
C GLN A 115 2.13 -10.37 4.68
N TYR A 116 2.93 -10.31 5.73
CA TYR A 116 4.25 -9.71 5.71
C TYR A 116 5.28 -10.84 5.61
N PHE A 117 5.94 -10.92 4.47
CA PHE A 117 7.07 -11.83 4.25
C PHE A 117 8.32 -11.02 3.90
N THR A 118 9.47 -11.65 4.13
CA THR A 118 10.81 -11.12 3.85
C THR A 118 11.63 -12.23 3.17
N PRO A 119 12.30 -11.95 2.04
CA PRO A 119 12.39 -10.66 1.36
C PRO A 119 11.14 -10.32 0.55
N SER A 120 10.78 -9.03 0.49
CA SER A 120 9.68 -8.47 -0.29
C SER A 120 10.10 -7.21 -1.04
N ILE A 121 9.50 -6.97 -2.20
CA ILE A 121 9.67 -5.72 -2.96
C ILE A 121 9.28 -4.47 -2.16
N LYS A 122 8.47 -4.62 -1.10
CA LYS A 122 8.09 -3.51 -0.22
C LYS A 122 9.05 -3.28 0.93
N ASP A 123 10.10 -4.08 1.11
CA ASP A 123 11.03 -3.95 2.24
C ASP A 123 11.69 -2.57 2.27
N CYS A 124 12.13 -2.04 1.13
CA CYS A 124 12.70 -0.70 1.05
C CYS A 124 11.71 0.39 1.51
N GLU A 125 10.45 0.27 1.14
CA GLU A 125 9.39 1.21 1.55
C GLU A 125 9.07 1.06 3.05
N ARG A 126 9.11 -0.17 3.58
CA ARG A 126 8.89 -0.46 5.01
C ARG A 126 10.01 0.14 5.86
N THR A 127 11.27 -0.03 5.44
CA THR A 127 12.44 0.59 6.08
C THR A 127 12.31 2.11 6.08
N ARG A 128 11.88 2.72 4.97
CA ARG A 128 11.68 4.17 4.88
C ARG A 128 10.60 4.70 5.84
N ARG A 129 9.60 3.88 6.19
CA ARG A 129 8.49 4.26 7.08
C ARG A 129 8.83 4.12 8.56
N ASP A 130 10.05 3.71 8.90
CA ASP A 130 10.47 3.37 10.27
C ASP A 130 9.45 2.42 10.93
N GLU A 131 9.00 1.40 10.21
CA GLU A 131 8.07 0.40 10.76
C GLU A 131 8.77 -0.33 11.92
N SER A 132 8.31 -0.07 13.15
CA SER A 132 8.84 -0.72 14.34
C SER A 132 8.33 -2.16 14.44
N ALA A 133 9.21 -3.07 14.84
CA ALA A 133 8.91 -4.49 15.03
C ALA A 133 8.97 -4.87 16.52
N SER A 134 8.38 -4.04 17.39
CA SER A 134 8.29 -4.36 18.81
C SER A 134 7.19 -5.41 19.04
N PRO A 135 7.43 -6.47 19.83
CA PRO A 135 6.45 -7.52 20.09
C PRO A 135 5.19 -6.96 20.71
N VAL A 136 4.06 -7.28 20.09
CA VAL A 136 2.73 -6.91 20.55
C VAL A 136 1.91 -8.17 20.78
N SER A 137 1.24 -8.23 21.93
CA SER A 137 0.18 -9.19 22.21
C SER A 137 -1.15 -8.44 22.31
N ILE A 138 -2.22 -9.04 21.80
CA ILE A 138 -3.58 -8.50 21.80
C ILE A 138 -4.50 -9.47 22.54
N GLY A 139 -5.04 -9.02 23.67
CA GLY A 139 -6.07 -9.73 24.42
C GLY A 139 -7.48 -9.15 24.18
N PRO A 140 -8.55 -9.94 24.40
CA PRO A 140 -9.93 -9.52 24.11
C PRO A 140 -10.38 -8.31 24.94
N ASN A 141 -10.03 -8.29 26.24
CA ASN A 141 -10.40 -7.21 27.17
C ASN A 141 -9.33 -6.11 27.25
N GLN A 142 -8.26 -6.22 26.46
CA GLN A 142 -7.21 -5.21 26.44
C GLN A 142 -7.76 -3.92 25.82
N ILE A 143 -7.45 -2.81 26.47
CA ILE A 143 -7.76 -1.47 25.96
C ILE A 143 -6.87 -1.21 24.75
N ARG A 144 -7.48 -0.78 23.64
CA ARG A 144 -6.73 -0.45 22.43
C ARG A 144 -5.79 0.73 22.70
N PRO A 145 -4.67 0.82 21.97
CA PRO A 145 -3.83 2.01 22.01
C PRO A 145 -4.62 3.26 21.62
N HIS A 146 -4.33 4.38 22.32
CA HIS A 146 -4.98 5.66 22.07
C HIS A 146 -4.84 6.09 20.60
N ASN A 147 -3.62 5.99 20.06
CA ASN A 147 -3.34 6.26 18.65
C ASN A 147 -3.35 4.96 17.83
N PHE A 148 -4.55 4.43 17.57
CA PHE A 148 -4.76 3.18 16.84
C PHE A 148 -4.17 3.22 15.41
N THR A 149 -4.34 4.34 14.70
CA THR A 149 -3.81 4.53 13.34
C THR A 149 -2.29 4.49 13.30
N ALA A 150 -1.59 5.01 14.31
CA ALA A 150 -0.14 4.91 14.38
C ALA A 150 0.34 3.46 14.57
N GLN A 151 -0.42 2.64 15.30
CA GLN A 151 -0.07 1.23 15.53
C GLN A 151 -0.15 0.39 14.26
N HIS A 152 -0.93 0.82 13.26
CA HIS A 152 -0.94 0.18 11.94
C HIS A 152 0.40 0.35 11.19
N LYS A 153 1.36 1.13 11.70
CA LYS A 153 2.74 1.12 11.16
C LYS A 153 3.59 -0.02 11.71
N ASN A 154 3.20 -0.64 12.83
CA ASN A 154 3.91 -1.76 13.40
C ASN A 154 3.43 -3.07 12.75
N ILE A 155 4.36 -3.81 12.13
CA ILE A 155 4.05 -5.07 11.44
C ILE A 155 3.56 -6.13 12.45
N GLN A 156 4.20 -6.23 13.61
CA GLN A 156 3.83 -7.21 14.63
C GLN A 156 2.48 -6.88 15.27
N PHE A 157 2.11 -5.60 15.37
CA PHE A 157 0.74 -5.21 15.74
C PHE A 157 -0.28 -5.74 14.73
N LYS A 158 -0.02 -5.57 13.43
CA LYS A 158 -0.90 -6.06 12.37
C LYS A 158 -1.04 -7.57 12.42
N GLU A 159 0.07 -8.30 12.55
CA GLU A 159 0.05 -9.76 12.66
C GLU A 159 -0.70 -10.24 13.91
N ALA A 160 -0.50 -9.58 15.06
CA ALA A 160 -1.23 -9.88 16.27
C ALA A 160 -2.73 -9.61 16.12
N LEU A 161 -3.11 -8.56 15.37
CA LEU A 161 -4.51 -8.21 15.11
C LEU A 161 -5.17 -9.24 14.20
N VAL A 162 -4.48 -9.70 13.16
CA VAL A 162 -4.95 -10.79 12.28
C VAL A 162 -5.17 -12.07 13.09
N LYS A 163 -4.20 -12.44 13.94
CA LYS A 163 -4.30 -13.60 14.85
C LYS A 163 -5.39 -13.47 15.90
N PHE A 164 -5.83 -12.26 16.22
CA PHE A 164 -6.94 -12.05 17.15
C PHE A 164 -8.30 -12.24 16.47
N PHE A 165 -8.40 -11.98 15.16
CA PHE A 165 -9.62 -12.19 14.39
C PHE A 165 -9.84 -13.64 13.94
N TYR A 166 -8.78 -14.45 13.90
CA TYR A 166 -8.78 -15.86 13.53
C TYR A 166 -8.70 -16.76 14.76
#